data_AF-A0A7J4L1Q5-F1
#
_entry.id   AF-A0A7J4L1Q5-F1
#
_cell.length_a   1.000
_cell.length_b   1.000
_cell.length_c   1.000
_cell.angle_alpha   90.00
_cell.angle_beta   90.00
_cell.angle_gamma   90.00
#
_symmetry.space_group_name_H-M   'P 1'
#
loop_
_entity.id
_entity.type
_entity.pdbx_description
1 polymer ?
#
loop_
_entity_poly.entity_id
_entity_poly.type
_entity_poly.pdbx_seq_one_letter_code
_entity_poly.pdbx_strand_id
1 'polypeptide(L)' 'FEKACPNCNSTELELYQGGIMGWQYKCRKCGWIGLPLEKKTLEGMK' A
#
# COMPACT_ATOMS: atom_id res chain seq x y z
N PHE A 1 -5.89 8.51 9.46
CA PHE A 1 -5.33 8.41 8.10
C PHE A 1 -5.27 6.93 7.74
N GLU A 2 -6.13 6.46 6.83
CA GLU A 2 -6.18 5.06 6.41
C GLU A 2 -5.41 4.88 5.10
N LYS A 3 -4.39 4.03 5.13
CA LYS A 3 -3.52 3.71 3.99
C LYS A 3 -4.08 2.50 3.24
N ALA A 4 -4.01 2.51 1.92
CA ALA A 4 -4.52 1.45 1.07
C ALA A 4 -3.56 1.13 -0.08
N CYS A 5 -3.62 -0.13 -0.54
CA CYS A 5 -2.88 -0.60 -1.69
C CYS A 5 -3.43 0.06 -2.97
N PRO A 6 -2.61 0.79 -3.74
CA PRO A 6 -3.09 1.45 -4.96
C PRO A 6 -3.52 0.46 -6.05
N ASN A 7 -3.05 -0.79 -6.01
CA ASN A 7 -3.33 -1.79 -7.02
C ASN A 7 -4.70 -2.48 -6.82
N CYS A 8 -5.14 -2.70 -5.57
CA CYS A 8 -6.37 -3.47 -5.29
C CYS A 8 -7.30 -2.82 -4.26
N ASN A 9 -6.97 -1.60 -3.82
CA ASN A 9 -7.67 -0.83 -2.80
C ASN A 9 -7.82 -1.52 -1.43
N SER A 10 -7.03 -2.58 -1.17
CA SER A 10 -7.03 -3.27 0.13
C SER A 10 -6.26 -2.47 1.18
N THR A 11 -6.78 -2.44 2.40
CA THR A 11 -6.12 -1.85 3.57
C THR A 11 -5.22 -2.86 4.30
N GLU A 12 -5.17 -4.11 3.83
CA GLU A 12 -4.31 -5.16 4.40
C GLU A 12 -2.86 -5.01 3.92
N LEU A 13 -2.15 -4.10 4.57
CA LEU A 13 -0.75 -3.78 4.31
C LEU A 13 0.12 -4.27 5.47
N GLU A 14 1.25 -4.90 5.16
CA GLU A 14 2.32 -5.26 6.09
C GLU A 14 3.55 -4.38 5.87
N LEU A 15 4.24 -3.98 6.95
CA LEU A 15 5.55 -3.33 6.82
C LEU A 15 6.57 -4.37 6.38
N TYR A 16 7.26 -4.07 5.29
CA TYR A 16 8.22 -4.94 4.65
C TYR A 16 9.56 -4.24 4.53
N GLN A 17 10.63 -4.84 5.06
CA GLN A 17 11.98 -4.29 4.95
C GLN A 17 12.55 -4.62 3.57
N GLY A 18 12.50 -3.66 2.64
CA GLY A 18 12.90 -3.81 1.25
C GLY A 18 14.41 -3.76 0.99
N GLY A 19 15.24 -4.09 1.99
CA GLY A 19 16.69 -4.00 1.89
C GLY A 19 17.17 -2.56 1.71
N ILE A 20 17.82 -2.27 0.57
CA ILE A 20 18.44 -0.95 0.28
C ILE A 20 17.43 0.20 0.20
N MET A 21 16.17 -0.09 -0.14
CA MET A 21 15.11 0.93 -0.21
C MET A 21 14.47 1.24 1.15
N GLY A 22 14.89 0.59 2.23
CA GLY A 22 14.35 0.80 3.56
C GLY A 22 12.97 0.17 3.77
N TRP A 23 12.16 0.80 4.62
CA TRP A 23 10.82 0.31 4.96
C TRP A 23 9.81 0.62 3.87
N GLN A 24 9.20 -0.43 3.33
CA GLN A 24 8.13 -0.38 2.34
C GLN A 24 6.86 -1.01 2.92
N TYR A 25 5.74 -0.90 2.20
CA TYR A 25 4.52 -1.64 2.52
C TYR A 25 4.30 -2.72 1.48
N LYS A 26 3.93 -3.92 1.93
CA LYS A 26 3.50 -5.01 1.07
C LYS A 26 2.01 -5.26 1.27
N CYS A 27 1.26 -5.42 0.19
CA CYS A 27 -0.14 -5.77 0.24
C CYS A 27 -0.30 -7.28 0.41
N ARG A 28 -1.01 -7.72 1.46
CA ARG A 28 -1.26 -9.15 1.70
C ARG A 28 -2.25 -9.77 0.70
N LYS A 29 -3.07 -8.95 0.04
CA LYS A 29 -4.08 -9.40 -0.91
C LYS A 29 -3.53 -9.64 -2.31
N CYS A 30 -2.70 -8.73 -2.83
CA CYS A 30 -2.21 -8.80 -4.21
C CYS A 30 -0.68 -8.86 -4.34
N GLY A 31 0.06 -8.84 -3.23
CA GLY A 31 1.53 -8.94 -3.22
C GLY A 31 2.27 -7.67 -3.65
N TRP A 32 1.57 -6.58 -3.97
CA TRP A 32 2.19 -5.31 -4.35
C TRP A 32 3.10 -4.77 -3.24
N ILE A 33 4.28 -4.25 -3.58
CA ILE A 33 5.26 -3.68 -2.64
C ILE A 33 5.56 -2.22 -3.02
N GLY A 34 5.43 -1.29 -2.09
CA GLY A 34 5.73 0.12 -2.31
C GLY A 34 5.19 1.06 -1.23
N LEU A 35 5.02 2.34 -1.58
CA LEU A 35 4.45 3.37 -0.72
C LEU A 35 2.92 3.45 -0.87
N PRO A 36 2.15 3.14 0.18
CA PRO A 36 0.70 3.09 0.06
C PRO A 36 0.14 4.50 -0.10
N LEU A 37 -1.05 4.59 -0.69
CA LEU A 37 -1.76 5.87 -0.84
C LEU A 37 -2.81 6.01 0.26
N GLU A 38 -3.27 7.24 0.49
CA GLU A 38 -4.46 7.44 1.31
C GLU A 38 -5.68 6.87 0.59
N LYS A 39 -6.52 6.14 1.32
CA LYS A 39 -7.73 5.53 0.77
C LYS A 39 -8.64 6.58 0.11
N LYS A 40 -8.76 7.75 0.72
CA LYS A 40 -9.53 8.88 0.18
C LYS A 40 -8.99 9.35 -1.17
N THR A 41 -7.67 9.34 -1.36
CA THR A 41 -7.03 9.67 -2.64
C THR A 41 -7.40 8.65 -3.72
N LEU A 42 -7.42 7.36 -3.38
CA LEU A 42 -7.82 6.30 -4.32
C LEU A 42 -9.31 6.37 -4.70
N GLU A 43 -10.18 6.74 -3.76
CA GLU A 43 -11.62 6.90 -4.02
C GLU A 43 -11.92 8.10 -4.93
N GLY A 44 -11.11 9.16 -4.86
CA GLY A 44 -11.25 10.35 -5.72
C GLY A 44 -10.68 10.19 -7.14
N MET A 45 -10.05 9.06 -7.48
CA MET A 45 -9.54 8.76 -8.82
C MET A 45 -10.52 7.95 -9.68
N LYS A 46 -11.74 7.66 -9.18
CA LYS A 46 -12.84 7.05 -9.94
C LYS A 46 -13.68 8.09 -10.63
#